data_AF-A0A060CHD9-F1
#
_entry.id   AF-A0A060CHD9-F1
#
_cell.length_a   1.000
_cell.length_b   1.000
_cell.length_c   1.000
_cell.angle_alpha   90.00
_cell.angle_beta   90.00
_cell.angle_gamma   90.00
#
_symmetry.space_group_name_H-M   'P 1'
#
loop_
_entity.id
_entity.type
_entity.pdbx_description
1 polymer ?
#
loop_
_entity_poly.entity_id
_entity_poly.type
_entity_poly.pdbx_seq_one_letter_code
_entity_poly.pdbx_strand_id
1 'polypeptide(L)'
;MQAFGEKIAEINKLVPVVTGEWSLFNSYTAGIDTNGGINPTQQEFGEANKLAKTELQDVYRELWKVQVDSWNRGIGYFFWTYKLNIDTINEPAWYGWDSWAVSRAIDKGWVKKEDI
;
A
#
# COMPACT_ATOMS: atom_id res chain seq x y z
N MET A 1 8.62 6.25 -9.74
CA MET A 1 7.27 6.85 -9.70
C MET A 1 7.21 8.26 -10.27
N GLN A 2 8.28 9.08 -10.25
CA GLN A 2 8.25 10.44 -10.80
C GLN A 2 7.69 10.54 -12.23
N ALA A 3 8.05 9.59 -13.10
CA ALA A 3 7.51 9.49 -14.46
C ALA A 3 5.99 9.19 -14.53
N PHE A 4 5.39 8.57 -13.51
CA PHE A 4 3.94 8.35 -13.45
C PHE A 4 3.19 9.61 -13.04
N GLY A 5 3.71 10.35 -12.05
CA GLY A 5 3.13 11.62 -11.66
C GLY A 5 3.11 12.64 -12.81
N GLU A 6 4.15 12.67 -13.64
CA GLU A 6 4.16 13.50 -14.87
C GLU A 6 3.06 13.11 -15.86
N LYS A 7 2.85 11.80 -16.09
CA LYS A 7 1.76 11.32 -16.95
C LYS A 7 0.38 11.68 -16.40
N ILE A 8 0.18 11.57 -15.08
CA ILE A 8 -1.05 12.00 -14.43
C ILE A 8 -1.27 13.49 -14.66
N ALA A 9 -0.24 14.33 -14.46
CA ALA A 9 -0.32 15.77 -14.66
C ALA A 9 -0.70 16.14 -16.11
N GLU A 10 -0.11 15.47 -17.11
CA GLU A 10 -0.41 15.72 -18.52
C GLU A 10 -1.88 15.43 -18.86
N ILE A 11 -2.41 14.29 -18.42
CA ILE A 11 -3.81 13.91 -18.67
C ILE A 11 -4.78 14.78 -17.86
N ASN A 12 -4.40 15.17 -16.64
CA ASN A 12 -5.21 16.01 -15.76
C ASN A 12 -5.53 17.39 -16.38
N LYS A 13 -4.74 17.87 -17.34
CA LYS A 13 -5.03 19.09 -18.12
C LYS A 13 -6.23 18.94 -19.05
N LEU A 14 -6.57 17.71 -19.45
CA LEU A 14 -7.62 17.39 -20.42
C LEU A 14 -8.91 16.92 -19.72
N VAL A 15 -8.77 16.13 -18.66
CA VAL A 15 -9.87 15.58 -17.87
C VAL A 15 -9.40 15.36 -16.44
N PRO A 16 -10.20 15.66 -15.40
CA PRO A 16 -9.80 15.42 -14.03
C PRO A 16 -9.40 13.95 -13.78
N VAL A 17 -8.19 13.72 -13.28
CA VAL A 17 -7.66 12.38 -13.00
C VAL A 17 -7.60 12.14 -11.51
N VAL A 18 -8.22 11.05 -11.05
CA VAL A 18 -8.11 10.56 -9.66
C VAL A 18 -7.49 9.16 -9.67
N THR A 19 -6.56 8.89 -8.74
CA THR A 19 -6.10 7.52 -8.50
C THR A 19 -7.15 6.80 -7.66
N GLY A 20 -8.09 6.12 -8.32
CA GLY A 20 -9.28 5.53 -7.68
C GLY A 20 -8.99 4.34 -6.76
N GLU A 21 -7.90 3.61 -6.99
CA GLU A 21 -7.49 2.50 -6.15
C GLU A 21 -5.96 2.40 -6.12
N TRP A 22 -5.41 2.31 -4.92
CA TRP A 22 -3.99 2.06 -4.67
C TRP A 22 -3.81 1.56 -3.23
N SER A 23 -2.66 0.96 -2.91
CA SER A 23 -2.36 0.49 -1.56
C SER A 23 -0.88 0.62 -1.22
N LEU A 24 -0.50 0.18 -0.02
CA LEU A 24 0.89 0.10 0.41
C LEU A 24 1.50 -1.29 0.18
N PHE A 25 0.73 -2.23 -0.35
CA PHE A 25 1.17 -3.61 -0.48
C PHE A 25 2.38 -3.75 -1.39
N ASN A 26 3.34 -4.56 -0.96
CA ASN A 26 4.51 -4.94 -1.75
C ASN A 26 5.12 -6.24 -1.18
N SER A 27 5.72 -7.07 -2.04
CA SER A 27 6.35 -8.34 -1.64
C SER A 27 7.48 -8.16 -0.62
N TYR A 28 8.17 -7.02 -0.61
CA TYR A 28 9.27 -6.76 0.33
C TYR A 28 8.78 -6.77 1.78
N THR A 29 7.73 -6.00 2.07
CA THR A 29 7.13 -5.94 3.42
C THR A 29 6.30 -7.17 3.77
N ALA A 30 5.76 -7.88 2.78
CA ALA A 30 5.14 -9.20 2.97
C ALA A 30 6.18 -10.29 3.30
N GLY A 31 7.47 -10.03 3.10
CA GLY A 31 8.56 -10.96 3.46
C GLY A 31 8.67 -12.19 2.55
N ILE A 32 7.88 -12.24 1.47
CA ILE A 32 7.84 -13.34 0.51
C ILE A 32 7.47 -12.80 -0.87
N ASP A 33 8.01 -13.40 -1.92
CA ASP A 33 7.61 -13.05 -3.27
C ASP A 33 6.18 -13.53 -3.54
N THR A 34 5.27 -12.57 -3.70
CA THR A 34 3.85 -12.82 -3.99
C THR A 34 3.55 -12.96 -5.47
N ASN A 35 4.56 -12.98 -6.35
CA ASN A 35 4.41 -13.09 -7.81
C ASN A 35 3.41 -12.06 -8.38
N GLY A 36 3.50 -10.82 -7.88
CA GLY A 36 2.60 -9.74 -8.30
C GLY A 36 1.26 -9.70 -7.57
N GLY A 37 1.20 -10.15 -6.30
CA GLY A 37 0.01 -10.04 -5.46
C GLY A 37 -0.94 -11.24 -5.53
N ILE A 38 -0.43 -12.43 -5.87
CA ILE A 38 -1.11 -13.68 -5.57
C ILE A 38 -1.27 -13.76 -4.06
N ASN A 39 -2.48 -14.08 -3.59
CA ASN A 39 -2.83 -14.04 -2.16
C ASN A 39 -3.10 -15.45 -1.58
N PRO A 40 -3.20 -15.59 -0.24
CA PRO A 40 -3.37 -16.89 0.43
C PRO A 40 -4.61 -17.70 0.01
N THR A 41 -5.62 -17.08 -0.60
CA THR A 41 -6.78 -17.81 -1.15
C THR A 41 -6.49 -18.46 -2.50
N GLN A 42 -5.39 -18.09 -3.14
CA GLN A 42 -5.00 -18.52 -4.48
C GLN A 42 -3.79 -19.47 -4.46
N GLN A 43 -2.91 -19.33 -3.47
CA GLN A 43 -1.71 -20.15 -3.34
C GLN A 43 -1.31 -20.29 -1.87
N GLU A 44 -0.75 -21.45 -1.53
CA GLU A 44 -0.03 -21.61 -0.27
C GLU A 44 1.32 -20.89 -0.32
N PHE A 45 1.63 -20.17 0.76
CA PHE A 45 2.88 -19.46 0.96
C PHE A 45 3.71 -20.17 2.02
N GLY A 46 5.03 -20.18 1.80
CA GLY A 46 5.98 -20.61 2.82
C GLY A 46 6.13 -19.58 3.95
N GLU A 47 7.15 -19.76 4.78
CA GLU A 47 7.44 -18.82 5.86
C GLU A 47 7.91 -17.46 5.32
N ALA A 48 7.27 -16.39 5.80
CA ALA A 48 7.62 -15.01 5.44
C ALA A 48 8.81 -14.49 6.26
N ASN A 49 9.75 -13.83 5.58
CA ASN A 49 10.86 -13.13 6.23
C ASN A 49 10.37 -11.82 6.86
N LYS A 50 10.19 -11.82 8.19
CA LYS A 50 9.64 -10.66 8.90
C LYS A 50 10.70 -9.59 9.12
N LEU A 51 10.41 -8.38 8.67
CA LEU A 51 11.22 -7.18 8.92
C LEU A 51 11.01 -6.66 10.35
N ALA A 52 11.97 -5.87 10.83
CA ALA A 52 11.82 -5.15 12.09
C ALA A 52 10.68 -4.11 11.98
N LYS A 53 10.00 -3.82 13.10
CA LYS A 53 8.87 -2.86 13.11
C LYS A 53 9.25 -1.47 12.61
N THR A 54 10.44 -0.99 12.98
CA THR A 54 10.97 0.31 12.55
C THR A 54 11.24 0.33 11.04
N GLU A 55 11.83 -0.74 10.51
CA GLU A 55 12.09 -0.87 9.07
C GLU A 55 10.79 -0.92 8.26
N LEU A 56 9.79 -1.70 8.71
CA LEU A 56 8.46 -1.70 8.07
C LEU A 56 7.85 -0.29 8.01
N GLN A 57 7.94 0.44 9.12
CA GLN A 57 7.40 1.78 9.22
C GLN A 57 8.10 2.75 8.26
N ASP A 58 9.42 2.68 8.15
CA ASP A 58 10.19 3.53 7.23
C ASP A 58 9.84 3.24 5.77
N VAL A 59 9.75 1.95 5.40
CA VAL A 59 9.35 1.54 4.04
C VAL A 59 7.95 2.05 3.69
N TYR A 60 6.98 1.85 4.58
CA TYR A 60 5.60 2.25 4.30
C TYR A 60 5.43 3.77 4.25
N ARG A 61 6.17 4.54 5.07
CA ARG A 61 6.14 6.01 5.03
C ARG A 61 6.73 6.55 3.74
N GLU A 62 7.85 5.98 3.29
CA GLU A 62 8.46 6.37 2.02
C GLU A 62 7.54 6.03 0.86
N LEU A 63 6.97 4.82 0.86
CA LEU A 63 6.04 4.37 -0.17
C LEU A 63 4.77 5.24 -0.21
N TRP A 64 4.21 5.58 0.95
CA TRP A 64 3.09 6.52 1.05
C TRP A 64 3.44 7.86 0.42
N LYS A 65 4.56 8.47 0.84
CA LYS A 65 5.00 9.78 0.37
C LYS A 65 5.13 9.81 -1.16
N VAL A 66 5.90 8.89 -1.73
CA VAL A 66 6.19 8.90 -3.17
C VAL A 66 4.91 8.67 -4.00
N GLN A 67 4.01 7.80 -3.52
CA GLN A 67 2.72 7.55 -4.16
C GLN A 67 1.82 8.78 -4.10
N VAL A 68 1.57 9.33 -2.92
CA VAL A 68 0.71 10.51 -2.72
C VAL A 68 1.24 11.74 -3.46
N ASP A 69 2.55 11.98 -3.46
CA ASP A 69 3.18 13.06 -4.24
C ASP A 69 2.90 12.90 -5.75
N SER A 70 2.76 11.67 -6.24
CA SER A 70 2.40 11.37 -7.63
C SER A 70 0.90 11.54 -7.89
N TRP A 71 0.04 11.09 -6.99
CA TRP A 71 -1.43 11.16 -7.12
C TRP A 71 -1.95 12.60 -7.02
N ASN A 72 -1.31 13.42 -6.18
CA ASN A 72 -1.63 14.84 -6.02
C ASN A 72 -1.31 15.69 -7.27
N ARG A 73 -0.70 15.10 -8.30
CA ARG A 73 -0.61 15.72 -9.63
C ARG A 73 -1.90 15.60 -10.44
N GLY A 74 -2.82 14.75 -10.00
CA GLY A 74 -4.22 14.70 -10.44
C GLY A 74 -5.10 15.60 -9.58
N ILE A 75 -6.32 15.15 -9.30
CA ILE A 75 -7.27 15.79 -8.38
C ILE A 75 -7.39 15.06 -7.04
N GLY A 76 -6.56 14.05 -6.78
CA GLY A 76 -6.53 13.30 -5.53
C GLY A 76 -6.51 11.79 -5.74
N TYR A 77 -6.88 11.05 -4.70
CA TYR A 77 -6.83 9.60 -4.67
C TYR A 77 -7.83 8.99 -3.68
N PHE A 78 -8.08 7.69 -3.83
CA PHE A 78 -8.82 6.89 -2.86
C PHE A 78 -7.99 5.65 -2.51
N PHE A 79 -7.67 5.49 -1.22
CA PHE A 79 -6.94 4.33 -0.75
C PHE A 79 -7.82 3.08 -0.82
N TRP A 80 -7.32 2.02 -1.46
CA TRP A 80 -7.97 0.72 -1.48
C TRP A 80 -7.33 -0.17 -0.41
N THR A 81 -7.98 -0.42 0.73
CA THR A 81 -9.33 -0.05 1.16
C THR A 81 -9.32 0.55 2.56
N TYR A 82 -10.46 1.06 3.04
CA TYR A 82 -10.56 1.62 4.39
C TYR A 82 -10.29 0.55 5.47
N LYS A 83 -10.91 -0.63 5.33
CA LYS A 83 -10.90 -1.69 6.35
C LYS A 83 -10.87 -3.07 5.71
N LEU A 84 -10.09 -3.97 6.31
CA LEU A 84 -10.11 -5.41 6.04
C LEU A 84 -10.23 -6.20 7.33
N ASN A 85 -10.94 -7.33 7.25
CA ASN A 85 -11.08 -8.30 8.33
C ASN A 85 -10.24 -9.54 8.01
N ILE A 86 -8.92 -9.37 8.02
CA ILE A 86 -7.95 -10.47 7.89
C ILE A 86 -7.20 -10.66 9.20
N ASP A 87 -6.84 -11.90 9.51
CA ASP A 87 -6.15 -12.25 10.75
C ASP A 87 -4.66 -12.46 10.51
N THR A 88 -3.88 -11.39 10.59
CA THR A 88 -2.42 -11.48 10.40
C THR A 88 -1.66 -12.04 11.62
N ILE A 89 -2.37 -12.38 12.70
CA ILE A 89 -1.79 -12.92 13.94
C ILE A 89 -1.89 -14.44 13.96
N ASN A 90 -3.09 -14.98 13.70
CA ASN A 90 -3.33 -16.43 13.75
C ASN A 90 -3.22 -17.11 12.38
N GLU A 91 -3.20 -16.35 11.29
CA GLU A 91 -3.02 -16.89 9.93
C GLU A 91 -1.74 -16.30 9.29
N PRO A 92 -0.58 -16.95 9.47
CA PRO A 92 0.72 -16.40 9.05
C PRO A 92 0.82 -16.08 7.56
N ALA A 93 0.07 -16.79 6.71
CA ALA A 93 0.01 -16.53 5.27
C ALA A 93 -0.50 -15.12 4.92
N TRP A 94 -1.28 -14.50 5.82
CA TRP A 94 -1.80 -13.12 5.64
C TRP A 94 -0.83 -12.05 6.15
N TYR A 95 0.36 -12.39 6.63
CA TYR A 95 1.36 -11.40 7.05
C TYR A 95 1.66 -10.40 5.92
N GLY A 96 1.68 -9.10 6.26
CA GLY A 96 1.90 -8.00 5.32
C GLY A 96 0.67 -7.58 4.50
N TRP A 97 -0.38 -8.39 4.43
CA TRP A 97 -1.61 -8.06 3.70
C TRP A 97 -2.48 -7.03 4.42
N ASP A 98 -2.19 -6.72 5.69
CA ASP A 98 -2.87 -5.64 6.42
C ASP A 98 -2.48 -4.23 5.91
N SER A 99 -1.47 -4.13 5.05
CA SER A 99 -1.13 -2.93 4.26
C SER A 99 -2.18 -2.53 3.23
N TRP A 100 -3.14 -3.41 2.94
CA TRP A 100 -4.33 -3.08 2.16
C TRP A 100 -5.43 -2.40 2.99
N ALA A 101 -5.30 -2.25 4.31
CA ALA A 101 -6.28 -1.57 5.15
C ALA A 101 -5.70 -0.26 5.70
N VAL A 102 -6.21 0.88 5.24
CA VAL A 102 -5.71 2.19 5.67
C VAL A 102 -5.91 2.43 7.16
N SER A 103 -6.99 1.89 7.74
CA SER A 103 -7.22 1.90 9.20
C SER A 103 -6.08 1.23 9.96
N ARG A 104 -5.55 0.09 9.47
CA ARG A 104 -4.40 -0.59 10.08
C ARG A 104 -3.12 0.19 9.87
N ALA A 105 -2.94 0.84 8.72
CA ALA A 105 -1.79 1.68 8.45
C ALA A 105 -1.71 2.89 9.42
N ILE A 106 -2.86 3.50 9.75
CA ILE A 106 -2.97 4.53 10.78
C ILE A 106 -2.62 3.96 12.16
N ASP A 107 -3.26 2.85 12.57
CA ASP A 107 -3.04 2.23 13.89
C ASP A 107 -1.57 1.86 14.13
N LYS A 108 -0.85 1.49 13.07
CA LYS A 108 0.57 1.13 13.11
C LYS A 108 1.52 2.30 12.90
N GLY A 109 1.00 3.52 12.70
CA GLY A 109 1.80 4.73 12.49
C GLY A 109 2.59 4.74 11.19
N TRP A 110 2.17 3.96 10.19
CA TRP A 110 2.72 3.96 8.83
C TRP A 110 2.30 5.21 8.07
N VAL A 111 1.10 5.71 8.38
CA VAL A 111 0.46 6.87 7.77
C VAL A 111 -0.11 7.75 8.88
N LYS A 112 -0.11 9.07 8.71
CA LYS A 112 -0.77 9.97 9.65
C LYS A 112 -2.23 10.14 9.28
N LYS A 113 -3.11 10.28 10.27
CA LYS A 113 -4.55 10.45 10.03
C LYS A 113 -4.86 11.70 9.22
N GLU A 114 -4.05 12.74 9.35
CA GLU A 114 -4.19 14.01 8.66
C GLU A 114 -3.81 13.92 7.17
N ASP A 115 -3.11 12.85 6.78
CA ASP A 115 -2.69 12.63 5.40
C ASP A 115 -3.80 11.93 4.56
N ILE A 116 -4.94 11.56 5.16
CA ILE A 116 -6.05 10.81 4.51
C ILE A 116 -7.25 11.71 4.23
#